data_AF-A0A1D6KKK0-F1
#
_entry.id   AF-A0A1D6KKK0-F1
#
_cell.length_a   1.000
_cell.length_b   1.000
_cell.length_c   1.000
_cell.angle_alpha   90.00
_cell.angle_beta   90.00
_cell.angle_gamma   90.00
#
_symmetry.space_group_name_H-M   'P 1'
#
loop_
_entity.id
_entity.type
_entity.pdbx_description
1 polymer ?
#
loop_
_entity_poly.entity_id
_entity_poly.type
_entity_poly.pdbx_seq_one_letter_code
_entity_poly.pdbx_strand_id
1 'polypeptide(L)'
;MEQTLFFFFLPAIFVTFEEALNTPDPKEGLQRLIDPALGEDYPIDSILKMTVLARACTQEDPKARPTMRSIVVALMTLSSTSEFWDMNAIQENQGVVNLMSGR
;
A
#
# COMPACT_ATOMS: atom_id res chain seq x y z
N MET A 1 19.83 13.84 10.75
CA MET A 1 20.32 12.46 10.57
C MET A 1 19.17 11.44 10.42
N GLU A 2 18.04 11.61 11.10
CA GLU A 2 16.87 10.71 10.99
C GLU A 2 16.27 10.60 9.57
N GLN A 3 16.22 11.70 8.81
CA GLN A 3 15.66 11.72 7.44
C GLN A 3 16.54 10.95 6.43
N THR A 4 17.85 10.87 6.67
CA THR A 4 18.81 10.23 5.76
C THR A 4 18.77 8.72 5.89
N LEU A 5 18.55 8.19 7.10
CA LEU A 5 18.37 6.74 7.31
C LEU A 5 17.09 6.22 6.67
N PHE A 6 16.00 7.01 6.71
CA PHE A 6 14.78 6.70 5.97
C PHE A 6 15.06 6.54 4.46
N PHE A 7 15.89 7.41 3.87
CA PHE A 7 16.31 7.32 2.47
C PHE A 7 17.17 6.10 2.13
N PHE A 8 17.87 5.52 3.10
CA PHE A 8 18.70 4.32 2.88
C PHE A 8 17.91 3.00 3.00
N PHE A 9 16.84 2.96 3.81
CA PHE A 9 16.02 1.75 4.00
C PHE A 9 14.76 1.71 3.12
N LEU A 10 14.18 2.86 2.74
CA LEU A 10 13.05 2.91 1.81
C LEU A 10 13.29 2.25 0.45
N PRO A 11 14.45 2.37 -0.22
CA PRO A 11 14.63 1.82 -1.56
C PRO A 11 14.51 0.29 -1.56
N ALA A 12 14.96 -0.39 -0.51
CA ALA A 12 14.81 -1.84 -0.42
C ALA A 12 13.34 -2.26 -0.33
N ILE A 13 12.56 -1.58 0.53
CA ILE A 13 11.13 -1.89 0.72
C ILE A 13 10.33 -1.55 -0.54
N PHE A 14 10.62 -0.41 -1.19
CA PHE A 14 9.99 -0.04 -2.45
C PHE A 14 10.25 -1.07 -3.55
N VAL A 15 11.52 -1.48 -3.73
CA VAL A 15 11.91 -2.50 -4.73
C VAL A 15 11.21 -3.83 -4.47
N THR A 16 11.10 -4.26 -3.21
CA THR A 16 10.39 -5.52 -2.89
C THR A 16 8.91 -5.50 -3.28
N PHE A 17 8.23 -4.36 -3.08
CA PHE A 17 6.83 -4.24 -3.47
C PHE A 17 6.66 -4.14 -4.99
N GLU A 18 7.52 -3.40 -5.68
CA GLU A 18 7.54 -3.37 -7.15
C GLU A 18 7.76 -4.76 -7.74
N GLU A 19 8.73 -5.51 -7.23
CA GLU A 19 9.01 -6.87 -7.70
C GLU A 19 7.80 -7.80 -7.50
N ALA A 20 7.20 -7.78 -6.30
CA ALA A 20 6.06 -8.65 -5.99
C ALA A 20 4.76 -8.26 -6.71
N LEU A 21 4.57 -6.99 -7.07
CA LEU A 21 3.36 -6.52 -7.77
C LEU A 21 3.46 -6.63 -9.30
N ASN A 22 4.68 -6.67 -9.85
CA ASN A 22 4.91 -6.79 -11.29
C ASN A 22 5.00 -8.25 -11.77
N THR A 23 4.78 -9.25 -10.90
CA THR A 23 4.68 -10.65 -11.30
C THR A 23 3.39 -10.92 -12.09
N PRO A 24 3.34 -11.97 -12.96
CA PRO A 24 2.13 -12.36 -13.68
C PRO A 24 0.96 -12.71 -12.75
N ASP A 25 1.28 -13.27 -11.57
CA ASP A 25 0.36 -13.40 -10.45
C ASP A 25 0.88 -12.62 -9.23
N PRO A 26 0.37 -11.41 -8.99
CA PRO A 26 0.75 -10.59 -7.84
C PRO A 26 0.48 -11.27 -6.50
N LYS A 27 -0.48 -12.20 -6.43
CA LYS A 27 -0.81 -12.90 -5.18
C LYS A 27 0.34 -13.80 -4.74
N GLU A 28 0.91 -14.54 -5.69
CA GLU A 28 2.07 -15.41 -5.43
C GLU A 28 3.31 -14.60 -5.07
N GLY A 29 3.52 -13.45 -5.72
CA GLY A 29 4.60 -12.52 -5.38
C GLY A 29 4.46 -12.00 -3.94
N LEU A 30 3.25 -11.57 -3.57
CA LEU A 30 2.97 -11.04 -2.25
C LEU A 30 3.01 -12.09 -1.14
N GLN A 31 2.57 -13.32 -1.40
CA GLN A 31 2.67 -14.41 -0.43
C GLN A 31 4.09 -14.63 0.10
N ARG A 32 5.11 -14.39 -0.73
CA ARG A 32 6.52 -14.48 -0.32
C ARG A 32 6.95 -13.36 0.64
N LEU A 33 6.22 -12.24 0.64
CA LEU A 33 6.49 -11.09 1.50
C LEU A 33 5.68 -11.11 2.82
N ILE A 34 4.64 -11.93 2.89
CA ILE A 34 3.79 -12.03 4.08
C ILE A 34 4.55 -12.77 5.18
N ASP A 35 4.42 -12.27 6.41
CA ASP A 35 5.03 -12.90 7.58
C ASP A 35 4.49 -14.35 7.74
N PRO A 36 5.35 -15.39 7.68
CA PRO A 36 4.93 -16.78 7.84
C PRO A 36 4.23 -17.06 9.17
N ALA A 37 4.45 -16.24 10.20
CA ALA A 37 3.75 -16.36 11.48
C ALA A 37 2.24 -16.07 11.39
N LEU A 38 1.78 -15.42 10.31
CA LEU A 38 0.35 -15.19 10.04
C LEU A 38 -0.38 -16.44 9.52
N GLY A 39 0.35 -17.52 9.18
CA GLY A 39 -0.23 -18.73 8.60
C GLY A 39 -0.82 -18.47 7.21
N GLU A 40 -1.90 -19.18 6.86
CA GLU A 40 -2.59 -19.07 5.56
C GLU A 40 -4.01 -18.49 5.66
N ASP A 41 -4.43 -18.08 6.87
CA ASP A 41 -5.81 -17.66 7.15
C ASP A 41 -5.95 -16.13 7.13
N TYR A 42 -5.67 -15.52 5.97
CA TYR A 42 -5.86 -14.09 5.76
C TYR A 42 -6.59 -13.81 4.44
N PRO A 43 -7.43 -12.77 4.39
CA PRO A 43 -8.09 -12.36 3.16
C PRO A 43 -7.08 -11.73 2.20
N ILE A 44 -6.75 -12.45 1.12
CA ILE A 44 -5.77 -12.02 0.12
C ILE A 44 -6.08 -10.64 -0.48
N ASP A 45 -7.35 -10.28 -0.62
CA ASP A 45 -7.77 -8.97 -1.12
C ASP A 45 -7.41 -7.84 -0.16
N SER A 46 -7.39 -8.10 1.15
CA SER A 46 -6.96 -7.12 2.15
C SER A 46 -5.45 -6.95 2.14
N ILE A 47 -4.71 -8.03 1.91
CA ILE A 47 -3.25 -7.97 1.72
C ILE A 47 -2.93 -7.12 0.49
N LEU A 48 -3.59 -7.38 -0.65
CA LEU A 48 -3.35 -6.61 -1.86
C LEU A 48 -3.58 -5.11 -1.64
N LYS A 49 -4.68 -4.73 -0.98
CA LYS A 49 -4.98 -3.33 -0.66
C LYS A 49 -3.94 -2.72 0.30
N MET A 50 -3.52 -3.47 1.32
CA MET A 50 -2.47 -3.03 2.25
C MET A 50 -1.14 -2.82 1.53
N THR A 51 -0.78 -3.72 0.62
CA THR A 51 0.44 -3.63 -0.18
C THR A 51 0.41 -2.39 -1.08
N VAL A 52 -0.71 -2.09 -1.74
CA VAL A 52 -0.83 -0.88 -2.57
C VAL A 52 -0.63 0.38 -1.73
N LEU A 53 -1.19 0.45 -0.52
CA LEU A 53 -0.97 1.55 0.41
C LEU A 53 0.50 1.62 0.86
N ALA A 54 1.11 0.48 1.19
CA ALA A 54 2.51 0.41 1.61
C ALA A 54 3.46 0.87 0.49
N ARG A 55 3.23 0.46 -0.75
CA ARG A 55 3.94 0.92 -1.94
C ARG A 55 3.83 2.44 -2.12
N ALA A 56 2.63 3.00 -1.96
CA ALA A 56 2.44 4.45 -2.04
C ALA A 56 3.26 5.19 -0.96
N CYS A 57 3.38 4.62 0.24
CA CYS A 57 4.19 5.18 1.33
C CYS A 57 5.70 5.13 1.06
N THR A 58 6.17 4.19 0.22
CA THR A 58 7.60 3.98 -0.06
C THR A 58 8.07 4.55 -1.40
N GLN A 59 7.20 5.25 -2.13
CA GLN A 59 7.54 5.95 -3.38
C GLN A 59 8.85 6.75 -3.25
N GLU A 60 9.74 6.63 -4.24
CA GLU A 60 11.01 7.35 -4.23
C GLU A 60 10.79 8.87 -4.15
N ASP A 61 9.87 9.40 -4.96
CA ASP A 61 9.47 10.81 -4.90
C ASP A 61 8.68 11.10 -3.60
N PRO A 62 9.23 11.92 -2.68
CA PRO A 62 8.54 12.28 -1.45
C PRO A 62 7.20 13.01 -1.68
N LYS A 63 7.02 13.69 -2.81
CA LYS A 63 5.77 14.38 -3.14
C LYS A 63 4.66 13.43 -3.58
N ALA A 64 5.02 12.24 -4.06
CA ALA A 64 4.08 11.19 -4.43
C ALA A 64 3.64 10.35 -3.22
N ARG A 65 4.31 10.49 -2.05
CA ARG A 65 3.92 9.79 -0.82
C ARG A 65 2.65 10.40 -0.23
N PRO A 66 1.72 9.58 0.29
CA PRO A 66 0.51 10.07 0.91
C PRO A 66 0.79 10.80 2.23
N THR A 67 -0.09 11.73 2.59
CA THR A 67 -0.07 12.37 3.92
C THR A 67 -0.48 11.39 5.01
N MET A 68 -0.06 11.61 6.26
CA MET A 68 -0.50 10.79 7.40
C MET A 68 -2.02 10.75 7.56
N ARG A 69 -2.72 11.85 7.25
CA ARG A 69 -4.19 11.90 7.29
C ARG A 69 -4.80 10.91 6.29
N SER A 70 -4.31 10.91 5.04
CA SER A 70 -4.75 9.96 4.01
C SER A 70 -4.44 8.50 4.39
N ILE A 71 -3.28 8.24 4.99
CA ILE A 71 -2.89 6.90 5.44
C ILE A 71 -3.86 6.39 6.51
N VAL A 72 -4.16 7.20 7.54
CA VAL A 72 -5.07 6.81 8.61
C VAL A 72 -6.47 6.52 8.08
N VAL A 73 -6.98 7.35 7.17
CA VAL A 73 -8.28 7.12 6.51
C VAL A 73 -8.27 5.80 5.76
N ALA A 74 -7.26 5.55 4.94
CA ALA A 74 -7.14 4.29 4.21
C ALA A 74 -7.13 3.09 5.17
N LEU A 75 -6.31 3.12 6.22
CA LEU A 75 -6.25 2.04 7.21
C LEU A 75 -7.60 1.82 7.91
N MET A 76 -8.33 2.88 8.28
CA MET A 76 -9.67 2.76 8.85
C MET A 76 -10.66 2.10 7.89
N THR A 77 -10.59 2.42 6.60
CA THR A 77 -11.43 1.77 5.59
C THR A 77 -11.05 0.28 5.42
N LEU A 78 -9.77 -0.09 5.55
CA LEU A 78 -9.33 -1.48 5.42
C LEU A 78 -9.85 -2.33 6.57
N SER A 79 -9.80 -1.79 7.78
CA SER A 79 -10.30 -2.47 8.97
C SER A 79 -11.83 -2.58 9.01
N SER A 80 -12.55 -1.72 8.27
CA SER A 80 -14.02 -1.63 8.30
C SER A 80 -14.73 -2.45 7.21
N THR A 81 -14.00 -3.28 6.45
CA THR A 81 -14.54 -4.26 5.47
C THR A 81 -15.43 -3.74 4.32
N SER A 82 -15.55 -2.42 4.06
CA SER A 82 -16.39 -1.90 2.96
C SER A 82 -15.71 -1.96 1.58
N GLU A 83 -16.45 -2.43 0.57
CA GLU A 83 -15.98 -2.88 -0.76
C GLU A 83 -15.46 -1.80 -1.74
N PHE A 84 -15.36 -0.53 -1.38
CA PHE A 84 -14.98 0.52 -2.34
C PHE A 84 -13.51 0.95 -2.21
N TRP A 85 -12.64 0.17 -2.85
CA TRP A 85 -11.23 0.52 -3.04
C TRP A 85 -10.96 0.69 -4.53
N ASP A 86 -11.05 1.92 -5.02
CA ASP A 86 -10.68 2.22 -6.40
C ASP A 86 -9.15 2.26 -6.52
N MET A 87 -8.56 1.14 -6.95
CA MET A 87 -7.11 0.97 -7.09
C MET A 87 -6.49 1.98 -8.07
N ASN A 88 -7.28 2.50 -9.01
CA ASN A 88 -6.84 3.54 -9.94
C ASN A 88 -6.65 4.90 -9.26
N ALA A 89 -7.39 5.17 -8.17
CA ALA A 89 -7.32 6.43 -7.44
C ALA A 89 -6.03 6.58 -6.60
N ILE A 90 -5.34 5.48 -6.30
CA ILE A 90 -4.07 5.51 -5.55
C ILE A 90 -2.88 5.72 -6.50
N GLN A 91 -3.01 5.28 -7.76
CA GLN A 91 -1.96 5.38 -8.77
C GLN A 91 -1.89 6.77 -9.43
N GLU A 92 -3.02 7.47 -9.57
CA GLU A 92 -3.06 8.85 -10.06
C GLU A 92 -3.14 9.85 -8.91
N ASN A 93 -2.28 10.86 -8.98
CA ASN A 93 -1.86 11.78 -7.92
C ASN A 93 -2.95 12.71 -7.31
N GLN A 94 -4.25 12.36 -7.26
CA GLN A 94 -5.31 13.18 -6.61
C GLN A 94 -6.44 12.38 -5.93
N GLY A 95 -6.29 11.07 -5.68
CA GLY A 95 -7.45 10.24 -5.33
C GLY A 95 -7.85 10.11 -3.86
N VAL A 96 -7.10 10.67 -2.89
CA VAL A 96 -7.54 10.55 -1.47
C VAL A 96 -8.57 11.60 -1.04
N VAL A 97 -8.82 12.62 -1.87
CA VAL A 97 -9.84 13.65 -1.61
C VAL A 97 -11.20 13.35 -2.25
N ASN A 98 -11.25 12.52 -3.30
CA ASN A 98 -12.52 12.18 -3.97
C ASN A 98 -13.20 10.90 -3.45
N LEU A 99 -12.52 10.08 -2.63
CA LEU A 99 -13.11 8.88 -2.03
C LEU A 99 -14.07 9.19 -0.86
N MET A 100 -14.16 10.46 -0.42
CA MET A 100 -15.07 10.89 0.65
C MET A 100 -16.35 11.59 0.18
N SER A 101 -16.60 11.69 -1.13
CA SER A 101 -17.89 12.22 -1.60
C SER A 101 -18.95 11.12 -1.61
N GLY A 102 -19.22 10.56 -0.43
CA GLY A 102 -20.46 9.86 -0.17
C GLY A 102 -21.60 10.87 -0.23
N ARG A 103 -22.29 10.90 -1.37
CA ARG A 103 -23.67 11.31 -1.45
C ARG A 103 -24.41 10.50 -2.50
#